data_AF-A0A5E4JF32-F1
#
_entry.id   AF-A0A5E4JF32-F1
#
_cell.length_a   1.000
_cell.length_b   1.000
_cell.length_c   1.000
_cell.angle_alpha   90.00
_cell.angle_beta   90.00
_cell.angle_gamma   90.00
#
_symmetry.space_group_name_H-M   'P 1'
#
loop_
_entity.id
_entity.type
_entity.pdbx_description
1 polymer ?
#
loop_
_entity_poly.entity_id
_entity_poly.type
_entity_poly.pdbx_seq_one_letter_code
_entity_poly.pdbx_strand_id
1 'polypeptide(L)'
;MPGKKKRASVKKTGSKSVIKRTSRAKVSAKSAAKFRGDPRLLQMRQKVLAFLSLKETKRIAIVSDNDEDGLTAAVQMKKFLDFSKVESQVFFYDHYSRRLSFPNEHFAKFSPEKTIFLDLGEAFISEVLESLGNATGPFLVIDHHQGDVIRGNAFRCMVVKPRSFSDIEPSKYPTSKMVHDLFLGIDWLCAIGVIGDFAFDQWKDFLKSVEKKHHLTRAKLNELADLVACITSQYPEKINTFFASVSSAKKPADLIETDFFALKKLFDKRLVMLKEMFKEKAEYYGDVGLYFFKSDPRFASKLSNILSTEHKESTIIIYEQPGDLMKCSIRRQDFKVNCNLLAKAGIVSIPNAKGGGHIPAAGAAFPPEYFEQFKRQVRIFLLNNPPKERLG
;
A
#
# COMPACT_ATOMS: atom_id res chain seq x y z
N MET A 1 23.93 62.36 -6.06
CA MET A 1 24.00 61.61 -7.34
C MET A 1 23.94 60.12 -7.07
N PRO A 2 22.82 59.43 -7.35
CA PRO A 2 22.74 57.97 -7.23
C PRO A 2 22.89 57.30 -8.60
N GLY A 3 23.80 56.33 -8.69
CA GLY A 3 24.18 55.62 -9.92
C GLY A 3 23.12 54.64 -10.42
N LYS A 4 22.81 54.72 -11.72
CA LYS A 4 21.95 53.80 -12.46
C LYS A 4 22.68 52.48 -12.76
N LYS A 5 22.22 51.35 -12.20
CA LYS A 5 22.61 50.00 -12.63
C LYS A 5 21.78 49.57 -13.84
N LYS A 6 22.45 49.28 -14.97
CA LYS A 6 21.86 48.71 -16.19
C LYS A 6 21.52 47.23 -15.95
N ARG A 7 20.26 46.83 -16.24
CA ARG A 7 19.83 45.43 -16.32
C ARG A 7 20.09 44.90 -17.73
N ALA A 8 20.80 43.77 -17.83
CA ALA A 8 20.98 43.03 -19.07
C ALA A 8 19.73 42.20 -19.39
N SER A 9 19.31 42.20 -20.66
CA SER A 9 18.18 41.44 -21.19
C SER A 9 18.63 40.04 -21.61
N VAL A 10 17.95 39.01 -21.09
CA VAL A 10 18.17 37.61 -21.47
C VAL A 10 17.28 37.27 -22.67
N LYS A 11 17.90 36.89 -23.79
CA LYS A 11 17.22 36.40 -25.00
C LYS A 11 16.62 35.00 -24.75
N LYS A 12 15.31 34.86 -24.91
CA LYS A 12 14.61 33.56 -24.94
C LYS A 12 14.75 32.93 -26.33
N THR A 13 15.47 31.81 -26.41
CA THR A 13 15.49 30.94 -27.60
C THR A 13 14.34 29.93 -27.52
N GLY A 14 13.33 30.09 -28.38
CA GLY A 14 12.20 29.17 -28.49
C GLY A 14 12.54 27.95 -29.35
N SER A 15 12.65 26.78 -28.73
CA SER A 15 12.66 25.48 -29.42
C SER A 15 11.21 25.01 -29.59
N LYS A 16 10.71 24.98 -30.83
CA LYS A 16 9.43 24.33 -31.17
C LYS A 16 9.64 22.83 -31.32
N SER A 17 9.28 22.04 -30.31
CA SER A 17 9.24 20.58 -30.44
C SER A 17 8.00 20.15 -31.25
N VAL A 18 8.22 19.60 -32.44
CA VAL A 18 7.18 18.98 -33.27
C VAL A 18 6.80 17.64 -32.65
N ILE A 19 5.75 17.62 -31.82
CA ILE A 19 5.15 16.37 -31.33
C ILE A 19 4.26 15.81 -32.45
N LYS A 20 4.71 14.73 -33.10
CA LYS A 20 3.91 13.97 -34.07
C LYS A 20 2.64 13.45 -33.40
N ARG A 21 1.48 14.00 -33.80
CA ARG A 21 0.15 13.50 -33.45
C ARG A 21 -0.07 12.13 -34.07
N THR A 22 0.19 11.05 -33.33
CA THR A 22 -0.34 9.73 -33.69
C THR A 22 -1.86 9.72 -33.45
N SER A 23 -2.62 9.38 -34.49
CA SER A 23 -4.08 9.42 -34.56
C SER A 23 -4.77 8.60 -33.46
N ARG A 24 -5.61 9.27 -32.66
CA ARG A 24 -6.42 8.78 -31.53
C ARG A 24 -7.26 7.52 -31.80
N ALA A 25 -7.69 7.27 -33.04
CA ALA A 25 -8.63 6.19 -33.35
C ALA A 25 -7.99 4.78 -33.43
N LYS A 26 -6.67 4.67 -33.66
CA LYS A 26 -6.01 3.35 -33.80
C LYS A 26 -5.59 2.71 -32.48
N VAL A 27 -5.57 3.47 -31.37
CA VAL A 27 -5.20 2.95 -30.04
C VAL A 27 -6.38 2.24 -29.36
N SER A 28 -7.63 2.69 -29.58
CA SER A 28 -8.80 2.04 -28.94
C SER A 28 -9.13 0.67 -29.53
N ALA A 29 -8.97 0.47 -30.84
CA ALA A 29 -9.24 -0.82 -31.48
C ALA A 29 -8.15 -1.88 -31.19
N LYS A 30 -6.87 -1.47 -31.15
CA LYS A 30 -5.76 -2.38 -30.79
C LYS A 30 -5.69 -2.70 -29.30
N SER A 31 -6.15 -1.82 -28.42
CA SER A 31 -6.23 -2.13 -26.98
C SER A 31 -7.39 -3.08 -26.67
N ALA A 32 -8.52 -2.97 -27.38
CA ALA A 32 -9.64 -3.91 -27.28
C ALA A 32 -9.26 -5.34 -27.71
N ALA A 33 -8.47 -5.50 -28.77
CA ALA A 33 -8.02 -6.82 -29.26
C ALA A 33 -7.06 -7.56 -28.31
N LYS A 34 -6.53 -6.90 -27.27
CA LYS A 34 -5.60 -7.49 -26.30
C LYS A 34 -6.31 -8.04 -25.05
N PHE A 35 -7.58 -7.70 -24.83
CA PHE A 35 -8.41 -8.33 -23.81
C PHE A 35 -9.03 -9.62 -24.35
N ARG A 36 -8.30 -10.73 -24.25
CA ARG A 36 -8.94 -12.05 -24.17
C ARG A 36 -9.47 -12.26 -22.74
N GLY A 37 -10.27 -11.30 -22.25
CA GLY A 37 -10.62 -11.17 -20.83
C GLY A 37 -11.94 -11.84 -20.47
N ASP A 38 -12.07 -12.22 -19.19
CA ASP A 38 -13.32 -12.64 -18.56
C ASP A 38 -14.46 -11.64 -18.90
N PRO A 39 -15.61 -12.09 -19.44
CA PRO A 39 -16.75 -11.22 -19.74
C PRO A 39 -17.20 -10.35 -18.56
N ARG A 40 -17.06 -10.85 -17.31
CA ARG A 40 -17.41 -10.12 -16.09
C ARG A 40 -16.50 -8.92 -15.89
N LEU A 41 -15.20 -9.05 -16.15
CA LEU A 41 -14.23 -7.95 -16.07
C LEU A 41 -14.55 -6.87 -17.12
N LEU A 42 -14.91 -7.29 -18.34
CA LEU A 42 -15.29 -6.33 -19.38
C LEU A 42 -16.57 -5.56 -19.00
N GLN A 43 -17.57 -6.27 -18.46
CA GLN A 43 -18.80 -5.65 -17.96
C GLN A 43 -18.51 -4.68 -16.81
N MET A 44 -17.66 -5.06 -15.86
CA MET A 44 -17.27 -4.20 -14.74
C MET A 44 -16.55 -2.95 -15.24
N ARG A 45 -15.59 -3.10 -16.15
CA ARG A 45 -14.91 -1.98 -16.80
C ARG A 45 -15.90 -1.01 -17.44
N GLN A 46 -16.91 -1.49 -18.16
CA GLN A 46 -17.93 -0.63 -18.77
C GLN A 46 -18.71 0.15 -17.71
N LYS A 47 -19.14 -0.50 -16.62
CA LYS A 47 -19.82 0.17 -15.50
C LYS A 47 -18.96 1.26 -14.86
N VAL A 48 -17.68 0.97 -14.63
CA VAL A 48 -16.73 1.92 -14.03
C VAL A 48 -16.50 3.12 -14.95
N LEU A 49 -16.30 2.89 -16.25
CA LEU A 49 -16.12 3.98 -17.21
C LEU A 49 -17.37 4.84 -17.35
N ALA A 50 -18.56 4.23 -17.29
CA ALA A 50 -19.83 4.96 -17.27
C ALA A 50 -19.97 5.80 -15.99
N PHE A 51 -19.65 5.24 -14.82
CA PHE A 51 -19.67 5.98 -13.55
C PHE A 51 -18.72 7.17 -13.55
N LEU A 52 -17.51 7.01 -14.09
CA LEU A 52 -16.51 8.08 -14.16
C LEU A 52 -16.89 9.18 -15.15
N SER A 53 -17.70 8.87 -16.18
CA SER A 53 -18.21 9.81 -17.19
C SER A 53 -17.16 10.80 -17.69
N LEU A 54 -15.96 10.31 -18.06
CA LEU A 54 -14.74 11.12 -18.29
C LEU A 54 -14.84 12.18 -19.40
N LYS A 55 -15.92 12.18 -20.20
CA LYS A 55 -16.21 13.27 -21.15
C LYS A 55 -16.75 14.51 -20.44
N GLU A 56 -17.53 14.30 -19.39
CA GLU A 56 -18.21 15.33 -18.60
C GLU A 56 -17.32 15.74 -17.43
N THR A 57 -16.82 14.77 -16.68
CA THR A 57 -16.02 15.01 -15.47
C THR A 57 -14.66 15.61 -15.79
N LYS A 58 -14.32 16.76 -15.18
CA LYS A 58 -13.05 17.45 -15.42
C LYS A 58 -12.03 17.28 -14.30
N ARG A 59 -12.50 17.20 -13.04
CA ARG A 59 -11.62 17.08 -11.86
C ARG A 59 -11.94 15.85 -11.03
N ILE A 60 -10.93 15.01 -10.80
CA ILE A 60 -11.05 13.80 -9.98
C ILE A 60 -9.98 13.77 -8.90
N ALA A 61 -10.39 13.63 -7.64
CA ALA A 61 -9.46 13.33 -6.56
C ALA A 61 -9.22 11.82 -6.48
N ILE A 62 -7.98 11.42 -6.23
CA ILE A 62 -7.62 10.03 -5.90
C ILE A 62 -7.19 10.02 -4.44
N VAL A 63 -7.89 9.28 -3.60
CA VAL A 63 -7.50 9.02 -2.21
C VAL A 63 -7.04 7.57 -2.14
N SER A 64 -5.82 7.34 -1.65
CA SER A 64 -5.20 6.01 -1.72
C SER A 64 -4.49 5.65 -0.44
N ASP A 65 -4.38 4.35 -0.15
CA ASP A 65 -3.34 3.86 0.75
C ASP A 65 -1.95 4.27 0.23
N ASN A 66 -1.00 4.41 1.15
CA ASN A 66 0.36 4.81 0.88
C ASN A 66 1.32 3.62 0.78
N ASP A 67 0.88 2.39 0.98
CA ASP A 67 1.73 1.21 0.84
C ASP A 67 2.06 0.89 -0.64
N GLU A 68 2.72 -0.26 -0.87
CA GLU A 68 3.08 -0.72 -2.21
C GLU A 68 1.89 -0.87 -3.16
N ASP A 69 0.75 -1.40 -2.69
CA ASP A 69 -0.41 -1.66 -3.52
C ASP A 69 -1.17 -0.38 -3.83
N GLY A 70 -1.53 0.40 -2.80
CA GLY A 70 -2.18 1.68 -2.93
C GLY A 70 -1.37 2.68 -3.76
N LEU A 71 -0.08 2.88 -3.47
CA LEU A 71 0.75 3.84 -4.22
C LEU A 71 0.83 3.49 -5.70
N THR A 72 1.05 2.22 -6.03
CA THR A 72 1.17 1.80 -7.42
C THR A 72 -0.19 1.80 -8.15
N ALA A 73 -1.29 1.51 -7.44
CA ALA A 73 -2.64 1.72 -7.94
C ALA A 73 -2.91 3.19 -8.28
N ALA A 74 -2.54 4.11 -7.38
CA ALA A 74 -2.71 5.55 -7.57
C ALA A 74 -1.91 6.09 -8.76
N VAL A 75 -0.67 5.64 -8.95
CA VAL A 75 0.14 6.03 -10.13
C VAL A 75 -0.52 5.55 -11.42
N GLN A 76 -1.00 4.30 -11.45
CA GLN A 76 -1.68 3.75 -12.63
C GLN A 76 -2.97 4.52 -12.94
N MET A 77 -3.79 4.79 -11.93
CA MET A 77 -5.03 5.57 -12.06
C MET A 77 -4.74 6.99 -12.55
N LYS A 78 -3.76 7.68 -11.96
CA LYS A 78 -3.38 9.02 -12.38
C LYS A 78 -2.98 9.04 -13.86
N LYS A 79 -2.16 8.09 -14.31
CA LYS A 79 -1.77 8.01 -15.73
C LYS A 79 -2.96 7.76 -16.67
N PHE A 80 -3.92 6.94 -16.24
CA PHE A 80 -5.16 6.72 -16.98
C PHE A 80 -6.01 8.00 -17.12
N LEU A 81 -6.13 8.78 -16.04
CA LEU A 81 -6.83 10.06 -16.03
C LEU A 81 -6.11 11.13 -16.86
N ASP A 82 -4.78 11.21 -16.75
CA ASP A 82 -3.95 12.13 -17.55
C ASP A 82 -4.09 11.82 -19.05
N PHE A 83 -4.10 10.54 -19.45
CA PHE A 83 -4.37 10.13 -20.83
C PHE A 83 -5.79 10.53 -21.29
N SER A 84 -6.75 10.47 -20.38
CA SER A 84 -8.14 10.89 -20.60
C SER A 84 -8.32 12.41 -20.56
N LYS A 85 -7.25 13.18 -20.27
CA LYS A 85 -7.26 14.64 -20.11
C LYS A 85 -8.18 15.13 -18.99
N VAL A 86 -8.25 14.35 -17.92
CA VAL A 86 -8.94 14.71 -16.69
C VAL A 86 -7.90 15.21 -15.69
N GLU A 87 -8.14 16.38 -15.12
CA GLU A 87 -7.29 16.93 -14.07
C GLU A 87 -7.44 16.06 -12.82
N SER A 88 -6.33 15.60 -12.27
CA SER A 88 -6.33 14.71 -11.12
C SER A 88 -5.27 15.06 -10.09
N GLN A 89 -5.65 14.95 -8.81
CA GLN A 89 -4.77 15.12 -7.66
C GLN A 89 -4.85 13.89 -6.75
N VAL A 90 -3.70 13.45 -6.26
CA VAL A 90 -3.57 12.28 -5.38
C VAL A 90 -3.35 12.72 -3.94
N PHE A 91 -4.07 12.08 -3.03
CA PHE A 91 -4.01 12.26 -1.59
C PHE A 91 -3.77 10.89 -0.96
N PHE A 92 -2.70 10.74 -0.19
CA PHE A 92 -2.39 9.49 0.47
C PHE A 92 -2.95 9.48 1.89
N TYR A 93 -3.53 8.38 2.34
CA TYR A 93 -3.89 8.20 3.74
C TYR A 93 -2.73 7.53 4.47
N ASP A 94 -2.27 8.10 5.58
CA ASP A 94 -1.22 7.51 6.42
C ASP A 94 -1.83 6.86 7.66
N HIS A 95 -1.73 5.53 7.74
CA HIS A 95 -2.23 4.74 8.88
C HIS A 95 -1.58 5.07 10.21
N TYR A 96 -0.34 5.59 10.21
CA TYR A 96 0.35 5.94 11.45
C TYR A 96 -0.22 7.22 12.07
N SER A 97 -0.42 8.24 11.24
CA SER A 97 -0.97 9.53 11.69
C SER A 97 -2.50 9.61 11.61
N ARG A 98 -3.15 8.66 10.92
CA ARG A 98 -4.59 8.65 10.58
C ARG A 98 -5.03 9.96 9.93
N ARG A 99 -4.19 10.46 9.03
CA ARG A 99 -4.38 11.74 8.34
C ARG A 99 -4.04 11.57 6.86
N LEU A 100 -4.64 12.44 6.05
CA LEU A 100 -4.23 12.59 4.67
C LEU A 100 -2.83 13.22 4.61
N SER A 101 -2.07 12.91 3.56
CA SER A 101 -0.73 13.44 3.28
C SER A 101 -0.73 14.94 3.00
N PHE A 102 -1.91 15.55 2.98
CA PHE A 102 -2.14 16.99 2.85
C PHE A 102 -3.26 17.44 3.80
N PRO A 103 -3.26 18.73 4.17
CA PRO A 103 -4.38 19.34 4.90
C PRO A 103 -5.69 19.24 4.10
N ASN A 104 -6.83 19.10 4.78
CA ASN A 104 -8.16 18.96 4.16
C ASN A 104 -8.51 20.16 3.25
N GLU A 105 -7.95 21.34 3.53
CA GLU A 105 -8.14 22.55 2.75
C GLU A 105 -7.60 22.39 1.32
N HIS A 106 -6.58 21.55 1.11
CA HIS A 106 -6.08 21.26 -0.24
C HIS A 106 -7.11 20.47 -1.05
N PHE A 107 -7.79 19.52 -0.42
CA PHE A 107 -8.86 18.75 -1.06
C PHE A 107 -10.04 19.66 -1.41
N ALA A 108 -10.47 20.50 -0.45
CA ALA A 108 -11.54 21.46 -0.67
C ALA A 108 -11.21 22.46 -1.79
N LYS A 109 -9.96 22.96 -1.83
CA LYS A 109 -9.48 23.87 -2.88
C LYS A 109 -9.44 23.21 -4.26
N PHE A 110 -9.09 21.93 -4.33
CA PHE A 110 -9.11 21.18 -5.59
C PHE A 110 -10.55 21.03 -6.12
N SER A 111 -11.54 20.96 -5.23
CA SER A 111 -12.97 20.90 -5.56
C SER A 111 -13.27 19.80 -6.59
N PRO A 112 -13.02 18.52 -6.22
CA PRO A 112 -13.22 17.40 -7.13
C PRO A 112 -14.71 17.22 -7.46
N GLU A 113 -15.00 16.89 -8.71
CA GLU A 113 -16.36 16.50 -9.13
C GLU A 113 -16.65 15.04 -8.76
N LYS A 114 -15.61 14.21 -8.72
CA LYS A 114 -15.65 12.82 -8.26
C LYS A 114 -14.41 12.46 -7.47
N THR A 115 -14.53 11.48 -6.60
CA THR A 115 -13.40 10.91 -5.84
C THR A 115 -13.21 9.43 -6.16
N ILE A 116 -11.97 8.97 -6.23
CA ILE A 116 -11.64 7.54 -6.35
C ILE A 116 -10.87 7.14 -5.09
N PHE A 117 -11.41 6.20 -4.33
CA PHE A 117 -10.72 5.54 -3.23
C PHE A 117 -10.04 4.29 -3.75
N LEU A 118 -8.74 4.16 -3.48
CA LEU A 118 -7.93 3.01 -3.86
C LEU A 118 -7.35 2.38 -2.60
N ASP A 119 -7.56 1.08 -2.48
CA ASP A 119 -6.88 0.25 -1.48
C ASP A 119 -7.13 0.66 -0.02
N LEU A 120 -8.30 1.23 0.24
CA LEU A 120 -8.68 1.66 1.58
C LEU A 120 -9.87 0.85 2.05
N GLY A 121 -9.70 0.15 3.17
CA GLY A 121 -10.79 -0.53 3.85
C GLY A 121 -11.92 0.44 4.27
N GLU A 122 -13.12 -0.11 4.43
CA GLU A 122 -14.36 0.64 4.71
C GLU A 122 -14.26 1.60 5.90
N ALA A 123 -13.56 1.18 6.97
CA ALA A 123 -13.37 1.99 8.16
C ALA A 123 -12.59 3.29 7.83
N PHE A 124 -11.52 3.19 7.06
CA PHE A 124 -10.71 4.34 6.67
C PHE A 124 -11.45 5.25 5.69
N ILE A 125 -12.19 4.67 4.75
CA ILE A 125 -13.05 5.45 3.85
C ILE A 125 -14.08 6.24 4.68
N SER A 126 -14.70 5.62 5.68
CA SER A 126 -15.67 6.28 6.55
C SER A 126 -15.04 7.46 7.30
N GLU A 127 -13.84 7.29 7.86
CA GLU A 127 -13.09 8.38 8.50
C GLU A 127 -12.78 9.54 7.54
N VAL A 128 -12.36 9.23 6.31
CA VAL A 128 -12.09 10.26 5.30
C VAL A 128 -13.38 10.96 4.88
N LEU A 129 -14.49 10.24 4.73
CA LEU A 129 -15.80 10.80 4.40
C LEU A 129 -16.34 11.68 5.53
N GLU A 130 -16.15 11.30 6.80
CA GLU A 130 -16.49 12.14 7.95
C GLU A 130 -15.66 13.43 7.96
N SER A 131 -14.37 13.34 7.62
CA SER A 131 -13.46 14.47 7.60
C SER A 131 -13.71 15.46 6.44
N LEU A 132 -14.05 14.94 5.26
CA LEU A 132 -14.24 15.74 4.04
C LEU A 132 -15.71 16.09 3.77
N GLY A 133 -16.65 15.34 4.34
CA GLY A 133 -18.08 15.50 4.14
C GLY A 133 -18.49 15.53 2.68
N ASN A 134 -19.34 16.50 2.33
CA ASN A 134 -19.89 16.65 0.99
C ASN A 134 -18.87 17.06 -0.09
N ALA A 135 -17.68 17.52 0.29
CA ALA A 135 -16.64 17.95 -0.66
C ALA A 135 -16.14 16.79 -1.55
N THR A 136 -16.39 15.55 -1.16
CA THR A 136 -15.96 14.32 -1.86
C THR A 136 -16.69 14.05 -3.19
N GLY A 137 -17.85 14.68 -3.43
CA GLY A 137 -18.66 14.39 -4.62
C GLY A 137 -19.17 12.94 -4.65
N PRO A 138 -19.66 12.42 -5.79
CA PRO A 138 -19.81 10.99 -6.00
C PRO A 138 -18.46 10.29 -6.04
N PHE A 139 -18.37 9.07 -5.54
CA PHE A 139 -17.10 8.36 -5.41
C PHE A 139 -17.12 6.91 -5.89
N LEU A 140 -15.98 6.50 -6.43
CA LEU A 140 -15.67 5.12 -6.82
C LEU A 140 -14.73 4.53 -5.77
N VAL A 141 -14.98 3.31 -5.34
CA VAL A 141 -14.08 2.54 -4.47
C VAL A 141 -13.57 1.35 -5.24
N ILE A 142 -12.26 1.20 -5.34
CA ILE A 142 -11.60 0.00 -5.86
C ILE A 142 -10.75 -0.54 -4.71
N ASP A 143 -11.17 -1.66 -4.14
CA ASP A 143 -10.62 -2.17 -2.91
C ASP A 143 -10.76 -3.70 -2.85
N HIS A 144 -9.80 -4.34 -2.17
CA HIS A 144 -9.72 -5.78 -2.01
C HIS A 144 -9.84 -6.24 -0.53
N HIS A 145 -9.84 -5.30 0.42
CA HIS A 145 -10.04 -5.59 1.84
C HIS A 145 -11.40 -6.26 2.11
N GLN A 146 -11.51 -6.95 3.24
CA GLN A 146 -12.79 -7.51 3.70
C GLN A 146 -13.79 -6.40 4.06
N GLY A 147 -15.08 -6.65 3.83
CA GLY A 147 -16.16 -5.69 4.08
C GLY A 147 -16.98 -5.46 2.82
N ASP A 148 -18.29 -5.51 2.94
CA ASP A 148 -19.19 -5.55 1.78
C ASP A 148 -20.05 -4.28 1.62
N VAL A 149 -20.09 -3.36 2.59
CA VAL A 149 -21.15 -2.32 2.61
C VAL A 149 -20.68 -0.99 3.18
N ILE A 150 -20.36 -0.02 2.32
CA ILE A 150 -20.35 1.40 2.73
C ILE A 150 -21.80 1.83 2.99
N ARG A 151 -22.23 1.76 4.25
CA ARG A 151 -23.60 2.08 4.67
C ARG A 151 -23.87 3.58 4.48
N GLY A 152 -25.09 3.92 4.03
CA GLY A 152 -25.60 5.31 4.03
C GLY A 152 -25.35 6.17 2.78
N ASN A 153 -24.61 5.70 1.77
CA ASN A 153 -24.25 6.51 0.59
C ASN A 153 -24.53 5.83 -0.78
N ALA A 154 -25.47 4.87 -0.84
CA ALA A 154 -25.68 4.02 -2.02
C ALA A 154 -25.90 4.78 -3.35
N PHE A 155 -26.48 5.99 -3.32
CA PHE A 155 -26.75 6.78 -4.53
C PHE A 155 -25.54 7.57 -5.06
N ARG A 156 -24.46 7.68 -4.27
CA ARG A 156 -23.24 8.44 -4.61
C ARG A 156 -22.00 7.56 -4.75
N CYS A 157 -22.13 6.26 -4.52
CA CYS A 157 -21.01 5.35 -4.41
C CYS A 157 -21.10 4.23 -5.45
N MET A 158 -19.99 3.95 -6.13
CA MET A 158 -19.78 2.69 -6.84
C MET A 158 -18.66 1.93 -6.14
N VAL A 159 -18.91 0.70 -5.70
CA VAL A 159 -17.88 -0.17 -5.09
C VAL A 159 -17.51 -1.26 -6.09
N VAL A 160 -16.22 -1.44 -6.28
CA VAL A 160 -15.63 -2.48 -7.13
C VAL A 160 -14.70 -3.31 -6.26
N LYS A 161 -15.06 -4.58 -6.10
CA LYS A 161 -14.25 -5.59 -5.41
C LYS A 161 -13.90 -6.74 -6.36
N PRO A 162 -12.90 -7.58 -6.06
CA PRO A 162 -12.57 -8.73 -6.89
C PRO A 162 -13.78 -9.63 -7.20
N ARG A 163 -14.63 -9.89 -6.19
CA ARG A 163 -15.88 -10.66 -6.32
C ARG A 163 -16.88 -10.07 -7.33
N SER A 164 -16.74 -8.79 -7.67
CA SER A 164 -17.61 -8.14 -8.63
C SER A 164 -17.31 -8.56 -10.08
N PHE A 165 -16.17 -9.21 -10.34
CA PHE A 165 -15.77 -9.63 -11.69
C PHE A 165 -14.83 -10.85 -11.77
N SER A 166 -14.52 -11.50 -10.65
CA SER A 166 -13.59 -12.63 -10.55
C SER A 166 -13.99 -13.54 -9.39
N ASP A 167 -13.64 -14.83 -9.49
CA ASP A 167 -13.82 -15.81 -8.40
C ASP A 167 -12.59 -15.89 -7.47
N ILE A 168 -11.55 -15.10 -7.76
CA ILE A 168 -10.36 -15.03 -6.91
C ILE A 168 -10.74 -14.37 -5.58
N GLU A 169 -10.27 -14.96 -4.49
CA GLU A 169 -10.47 -14.45 -3.14
C GLU A 169 -9.89 -13.03 -3.01
N PRO A 170 -10.63 -12.07 -2.39
CA PRO A 170 -10.21 -10.66 -2.39
C PRO A 170 -8.80 -10.39 -1.88
N SER A 171 -8.35 -11.04 -0.80
CA SER A 171 -6.99 -10.86 -0.28
C SER A 171 -5.89 -11.30 -1.25
N LYS A 172 -6.23 -12.04 -2.31
CA LYS A 172 -5.31 -12.47 -3.38
C LYS A 172 -5.44 -11.66 -4.67
N TYR A 173 -6.23 -10.59 -4.70
CA TYR A 173 -6.40 -9.73 -5.87
C TYR A 173 -6.18 -8.26 -5.50
N PRO A 174 -4.91 -7.84 -5.38
CA PRO A 174 -4.53 -6.50 -4.94
C PRO A 174 -5.16 -5.40 -5.80
N THR A 175 -5.44 -4.25 -5.20
CA THR A 175 -6.00 -3.07 -5.84
C THR A 175 -5.17 -2.63 -7.05
N SER A 176 -3.83 -2.66 -6.98
CA SER A 176 -2.96 -2.34 -8.13
C SER A 176 -3.20 -3.27 -9.33
N LYS A 177 -3.55 -4.54 -9.08
CA LYS A 177 -3.92 -5.51 -10.12
C LYS A 177 -5.33 -5.26 -10.65
N MET A 178 -6.28 -4.91 -9.79
CA MET A 178 -7.63 -4.52 -10.22
C MET A 178 -7.58 -3.29 -11.13
N VAL A 179 -6.82 -2.25 -10.74
CA VAL A 179 -6.61 -1.04 -11.56
C VAL A 179 -5.90 -1.40 -12.87
N HIS A 180 -4.89 -2.28 -12.82
CA HIS A 180 -4.21 -2.75 -14.03
C HIS A 180 -5.19 -3.37 -15.03
N ASP A 181 -6.06 -4.26 -14.56
CA ASP A 181 -6.97 -5.01 -15.41
C ASP A 181 -8.15 -4.16 -15.90
N LEU A 182 -8.69 -3.29 -15.06
CA LEU A 182 -9.80 -2.42 -15.44
C LEU A 182 -9.36 -1.36 -16.45
N PHE A 183 -8.13 -0.85 -16.35
CA PHE A 183 -7.69 0.34 -17.08
C PHE A 183 -6.50 0.12 -18.03
N LEU A 184 -5.98 -1.11 -18.16
CA LEU A 184 -4.74 -1.40 -18.88
C LEU A 184 -3.54 -0.63 -18.30
N GLY A 185 -3.33 -0.80 -17.01
CA GLY A 185 -2.27 -0.13 -16.27
C GLY A 185 -0.86 -0.56 -16.70
N ILE A 186 0.13 -0.06 -15.96
CA ILE A 186 1.54 -0.38 -16.19
C ILE A 186 1.87 -1.65 -15.43
N ASP A 187 2.26 -2.69 -16.15
CA ASP A 187 2.44 -4.04 -15.61
C ASP A 187 3.54 -4.15 -14.55
N TRP A 188 4.67 -3.45 -14.71
CA TRP A 188 5.73 -3.48 -13.67
C TRP A 188 5.35 -2.73 -12.39
N LEU A 189 4.49 -1.70 -12.46
CA LEU A 189 3.92 -1.06 -11.27
C LEU A 189 2.94 -1.99 -10.58
N CYS A 190 2.07 -2.65 -11.34
CA CYS A 190 1.18 -3.67 -10.82
C CYS A 190 1.94 -4.84 -10.17
N ALA A 191 3.07 -5.26 -10.73
CA ALA A 191 3.90 -6.29 -10.13
C ALA A 191 4.43 -5.90 -8.75
N ILE A 192 4.73 -4.62 -8.52
CA ILE A 192 5.16 -4.11 -7.21
C ILE A 192 4.03 -4.26 -6.18
N GLY A 193 2.81 -3.80 -6.49
CA GLY A 193 1.67 -3.95 -5.57
C GLY A 193 1.32 -5.42 -5.30
N VAL A 194 1.36 -6.28 -6.34
CA VAL A 194 1.18 -7.73 -6.18
C VAL A 194 2.21 -8.36 -5.22
N ILE A 195 3.45 -7.87 -5.23
CA ILE A 195 4.49 -8.34 -4.32
C ILE A 195 4.26 -7.79 -2.91
N GLY A 196 3.91 -6.50 -2.78
CA GLY A 196 3.61 -5.85 -1.50
C GLY A 196 2.56 -6.58 -0.69
N ASP A 197 1.48 -7.00 -1.35
CA ASP A 197 0.38 -7.75 -0.76
C ASP A 197 0.60 -9.26 -0.64
N PHE A 198 1.82 -9.74 -0.93
CA PHE A 198 2.15 -11.17 -0.90
C PHE A 198 1.24 -12.04 -1.79
N ALA A 199 0.62 -11.47 -2.83
CA ALA A 199 -0.27 -12.17 -3.77
C ALA A 199 0.50 -12.89 -4.89
N PHE A 200 1.81 -13.12 -4.72
CA PHE A 200 2.69 -13.63 -5.78
C PHE A 200 2.35 -15.05 -6.24
N ASP A 201 1.81 -15.91 -5.36
CA ASP A 201 1.43 -17.28 -5.72
C ASP A 201 0.24 -17.28 -6.69
N GLN A 202 -0.77 -16.43 -6.41
CA GLN A 202 -1.95 -16.26 -7.26
C GLN A 202 -1.58 -15.70 -8.64
N TRP A 203 -0.57 -14.83 -8.69
CA TRP A 203 -0.18 -14.09 -9.90
C TRP A 203 1.19 -14.47 -10.44
N LYS A 204 1.65 -15.70 -10.16
CA LYS A 204 3.00 -16.17 -10.53
C LYS A 204 3.32 -16.00 -12.02
N ASP A 205 2.37 -16.31 -12.89
CA ASP A 205 2.57 -16.27 -14.35
C ASP A 205 2.57 -14.83 -14.88
N PHE A 206 1.74 -13.97 -14.28
CA PHE A 206 1.78 -12.54 -14.54
C PHE A 206 3.15 -11.97 -14.18
N LEU A 207 3.66 -12.26 -12.97
CA LEU A 207 4.96 -11.76 -12.53
C LEU A 207 6.12 -12.27 -13.40
N LYS A 208 6.11 -13.56 -13.79
CA LYS A 208 7.08 -14.11 -14.76
C LYS A 208 7.02 -13.38 -16.11
N SER A 209 5.82 -13.01 -16.56
CA SER A 209 5.67 -12.25 -17.81
C SER A 209 6.27 -10.84 -17.70
N VAL A 210 6.12 -10.18 -16.55
CA VAL A 210 6.71 -8.87 -16.25
C VAL A 210 8.24 -8.97 -16.19
N GLU A 211 8.77 -9.96 -15.48
CA GLU A 211 10.21 -10.26 -15.41
C GLU A 211 10.81 -10.38 -16.82
N LYS A 212 10.20 -11.21 -17.67
CA LYS A 212 10.65 -11.41 -19.05
C LYS A 212 10.57 -10.13 -19.88
N LYS A 213 9.44 -9.41 -19.81
CA LYS A 213 9.20 -8.22 -20.63
C LYS A 213 10.15 -7.06 -20.30
N HIS A 214 10.48 -6.89 -19.02
CA HIS A 214 11.31 -5.78 -18.54
C HIS A 214 12.76 -6.17 -18.26
N HIS A 215 13.16 -7.41 -18.60
CA HIS A 215 14.49 -7.96 -18.34
C HIS A 215 14.90 -7.85 -16.87
N LEU A 216 13.96 -8.18 -15.98
CA LEU A 216 14.16 -8.16 -14.52
C LEU A 216 14.21 -9.57 -13.95
N THR A 217 14.99 -9.74 -12.89
CA THR A 217 14.87 -10.92 -12.02
C THR A 217 13.80 -10.70 -10.96
N ARG A 218 13.29 -11.79 -10.36
CA ARG A 218 12.38 -11.70 -9.20
C ARG A 218 12.98 -10.86 -8.07
N ALA A 219 14.27 -11.03 -7.79
CA ALA A 219 14.97 -10.28 -6.74
C ALA A 219 14.91 -8.76 -7.01
N LYS A 220 15.05 -8.33 -8.26
CA LYS A 220 14.96 -6.91 -8.62
C LYS A 220 13.54 -6.36 -8.50
N LEU A 221 12.52 -7.15 -8.81
CA LEU A 221 11.13 -6.74 -8.55
C LEU A 221 10.84 -6.61 -7.05
N ASN A 222 11.31 -7.57 -6.24
CA ASN A 222 11.18 -7.49 -4.78
C ASN A 222 11.92 -6.26 -4.23
N GLU A 223 13.09 -5.94 -4.76
CA GLU A 223 13.85 -4.75 -4.35
C GLU A 223 13.11 -3.44 -4.67
N LEU A 224 12.34 -3.38 -5.76
CA LEU A 224 11.48 -2.24 -6.09
C LEU A 224 10.27 -2.14 -5.17
N ALA A 225 9.66 -3.27 -4.79
CA ALA A 225 8.61 -3.28 -3.78
C ALA A 225 9.15 -2.82 -2.42
N ASP A 226 10.31 -3.34 -2.01
CA ASP A 226 11.00 -2.93 -0.79
C ASP A 226 11.38 -1.43 -0.80
N LEU A 227 11.69 -0.87 -1.97
CA LEU A 227 11.93 0.57 -2.11
C LEU A 227 10.65 1.36 -1.76
N VAL A 228 9.50 0.98 -2.32
CA VAL A 228 8.23 1.63 -2.02
C VAL A 228 7.92 1.50 -0.53
N ALA A 229 7.95 0.28 0.02
CA ALA A 229 7.75 -0.01 1.44
C ALA A 229 8.66 0.83 2.35
N CYS A 230 9.93 0.99 1.97
CA CYS A 230 10.90 1.78 2.71
C CYS A 230 10.51 3.26 2.74
N ILE A 231 10.18 3.85 1.60
CA ILE A 231 9.83 5.28 1.55
C ILE A 231 8.55 5.54 2.31
N THR A 232 7.55 4.68 2.16
CA THR A 232 6.21 4.88 2.72
C THR A 232 6.21 4.70 4.24
N SER A 233 6.98 3.74 4.76
CA SER A 233 7.12 3.52 6.20
C SER A 233 8.10 4.49 6.87
N GLN A 234 9.26 4.77 6.28
CA GLN A 234 10.34 5.50 6.96
C GLN A 234 10.34 7.00 6.67
N TYR A 235 9.93 7.38 5.46
CA TYR A 235 10.03 8.74 4.95
C TYR A 235 8.68 9.24 4.42
N PRO A 236 7.60 9.21 5.23
CA PRO A 236 6.27 9.61 4.79
C PRO A 236 6.22 11.07 4.34
N GLU A 237 7.10 11.93 4.85
CA GLU A 237 7.24 13.32 4.37
C GLU A 237 7.71 13.41 2.91
N LYS A 238 8.31 12.34 2.39
CA LYS A 238 8.77 12.23 0.99
C LYS A 238 7.77 11.53 0.08
N ILE A 239 6.61 11.09 0.59
CA ILE A 239 5.64 10.31 -0.21
C ILE A 239 5.23 11.02 -1.50
N ASN A 240 5.02 12.34 -1.45
CA ASN A 240 4.57 13.12 -2.60
C ASN A 240 5.67 13.29 -3.66
N THR A 241 6.92 13.52 -3.24
CA THR A 241 8.06 13.62 -4.17
C THR A 241 8.42 12.26 -4.75
N PHE A 242 8.29 11.20 -3.95
CA PHE A 242 8.45 9.82 -4.42
C PHE A 242 7.36 9.44 -5.42
N PHE A 243 6.10 9.74 -5.12
CA PHE A 243 4.98 9.55 -6.05
C PHE A 243 5.21 10.25 -7.40
N ALA A 244 5.72 11.48 -7.39
CA ALA A 244 6.07 12.21 -8.61
C ALA A 244 7.20 11.52 -9.40
N SER A 245 8.20 10.96 -8.71
CA SER A 245 9.27 10.17 -9.31
C SER A 245 8.74 8.89 -9.95
N VAL A 246 7.94 8.09 -9.23
CA VAL A 246 7.29 6.87 -9.74
C VAL A 246 6.34 7.17 -10.90
N SER A 247 5.60 8.28 -10.83
CA SER A 247 4.73 8.74 -11.92
C SER A 247 5.50 9.13 -13.17
N SER A 248 6.72 9.65 -13.02
CA SER A 248 7.56 10.07 -14.15
C SER A 248 8.38 8.92 -14.75
N ALA A 249 8.64 7.86 -13.97
CA ALA A 249 9.34 6.67 -14.41
C ALA A 249 8.62 6.00 -15.59
N LYS A 250 9.41 5.63 -16.61
CA LYS A 250 8.93 4.92 -17.82
C LYS A 250 9.26 3.44 -17.73
N LYS A 251 10.38 3.10 -17.11
CA LYS A 251 10.86 1.74 -16.91
C LYS A 251 11.31 1.53 -15.45
N PRO A 252 11.35 0.28 -14.97
CA PRO A 252 11.78 -0.03 -13.60
C PRO A 252 13.16 0.52 -13.22
N ALA A 253 14.11 0.53 -14.17
CA ALA A 253 15.47 1.04 -13.95
C ALA A 253 15.50 2.52 -13.55
N ASP A 254 14.51 3.32 -13.98
CA ASP A 254 14.44 4.75 -13.67
C ASP A 254 14.27 5.02 -12.16
N LEU A 255 13.75 4.04 -11.39
CA LEU A 255 13.61 4.13 -9.93
C LEU A 255 14.87 3.71 -9.17
N ILE A 256 15.65 2.79 -9.73
CA ILE A 256 16.88 2.28 -9.12
C ILE A 256 17.95 3.38 -9.12
N GLU A 257 17.92 4.26 -10.11
CA GLU A 257 18.88 5.36 -10.31
C GLU A 257 18.49 6.65 -9.54
N THR A 258 17.59 6.56 -8.55
CA THR A 258 17.12 7.72 -7.78
C THR A 258 17.76 7.85 -6.40
N ASP A 259 17.72 9.06 -5.83
CA ASP A 259 18.14 9.32 -4.45
C ASP A 259 17.34 8.50 -3.42
N PHE A 260 16.11 8.08 -3.75
CA PHE A 260 15.30 7.20 -2.89
C PHE A 260 15.96 5.84 -2.69
N PHE A 261 16.70 5.36 -3.69
CA PHE A 261 17.41 4.11 -3.58
C PHE A 261 18.59 4.20 -2.58
N ALA A 262 19.20 5.38 -2.43
CA ALA A 262 20.19 5.61 -1.39
C ALA A 262 19.56 5.56 0.02
N LEU A 263 18.34 6.09 0.19
CA LEU A 263 17.58 5.96 1.45
C LEU A 263 17.27 4.50 1.77
N LYS A 264 16.87 3.71 0.76
CA LYS A 264 16.67 2.27 0.92
C LYS A 264 17.94 1.56 1.41
N LYS A 265 19.11 1.88 0.86
CA LYS A 265 20.38 1.28 1.33
C LYS A 265 20.67 1.59 2.80
N LEU A 266 20.34 2.78 3.28
CA LEU A 266 20.47 3.14 4.70
C LEU A 266 19.50 2.34 5.56
N PHE A 267 18.25 2.19 5.10
CA PHE A 267 17.25 1.36 5.75
C PHE A 267 17.68 -0.11 5.84
N ASP A 268 18.18 -0.69 4.74
CA ASP A 268 18.68 -2.07 4.71
C ASP A 268 19.86 -2.26 5.68
N LYS A 269 20.80 -1.30 5.73
CA LYS A 269 21.89 -1.32 6.71
C LYS A 269 21.36 -1.32 8.14
N ARG A 270 20.31 -0.54 8.42
CA ARG A 270 19.68 -0.53 9.75
C ARG A 270 18.98 -1.85 10.08
N LEU A 271 18.30 -2.47 9.11
CA LEU A 271 17.72 -3.80 9.29
C LEU A 271 18.78 -4.85 9.63
N VAL A 272 19.92 -4.85 8.95
CA VAL A 272 21.04 -5.75 9.27
C VAL A 272 21.51 -5.55 10.72
N MET A 273 21.70 -4.30 11.15
CA MET A 273 22.08 -4.01 12.54
C MET A 273 21.01 -4.49 13.55
N LEU A 274 19.73 -4.26 13.26
CA LEU A 274 18.63 -4.69 14.13
C LEU A 274 18.54 -6.23 14.23
N LYS A 275 18.86 -6.97 13.16
CA LYS A 275 18.93 -8.43 13.19
C LYS A 275 20.06 -8.95 14.09
N GLU A 276 21.23 -8.34 14.03
CA GLU A 276 22.32 -8.72 14.94
C GLU A 276 21.97 -8.38 16.39
N MET A 277 21.38 -7.21 16.63
CA MET A 277 20.87 -6.86 17.97
C MET A 277 19.79 -7.82 18.47
N PHE A 278 18.92 -8.32 17.58
CA PHE A 278 17.92 -9.32 17.94
C PHE A 278 18.59 -10.60 18.48
N LYS A 279 19.63 -11.10 17.82
CA LYS A 279 20.35 -12.31 18.28
C LYS A 279 20.98 -12.13 19.66
N GLU A 280 21.48 -10.93 19.95
CA GLU A 280 22.17 -10.63 21.21
C GLU A 280 21.22 -10.30 22.36
N LYS A 281 20.11 -9.60 22.07
CA LYS A 281 19.31 -8.89 23.08
C LYS A 281 17.85 -9.33 23.15
N ALA A 282 17.37 -10.19 22.24
CA ALA A 282 15.99 -10.65 22.31
C ALA A 282 15.77 -11.49 23.57
N GLU A 283 14.66 -11.22 24.24
CA GLU A 283 14.19 -12.01 25.38
C GLU A 283 13.55 -13.29 24.83
N TYR A 284 14.14 -14.45 25.12
CA TYR A 284 13.70 -15.75 24.61
C TYR A 284 13.10 -16.63 25.71
N TYR A 285 11.90 -17.13 25.44
CA TYR A 285 11.17 -18.08 26.28
C TYR A 285 11.17 -19.46 25.59
N GLY A 286 12.15 -20.29 25.94
CA GLY A 286 12.40 -21.58 25.27
C GLY A 286 11.30 -22.62 25.48
N ASP A 287 10.53 -22.53 26.56
CA ASP A 287 9.42 -23.42 26.87
C ASP A 287 8.24 -23.30 25.88
N VAL A 288 8.10 -22.16 25.21
CA VAL A 288 7.04 -21.89 24.23
C VAL A 288 7.56 -21.42 22.86
N GLY A 289 8.87 -21.34 22.69
CA GLY A 289 9.50 -20.85 21.46
C GLY A 289 9.08 -19.41 21.13
N LEU A 290 9.20 -18.48 22.10
CA LEU A 290 8.72 -17.10 21.96
C LEU A 290 9.86 -16.09 22.13
N TYR A 291 9.95 -15.13 21.22
CA TYR A 291 10.88 -14.00 21.30
C TYR A 291 10.15 -12.69 21.51
N PHE A 292 10.70 -11.84 22.39
CA PHE A 292 10.39 -10.41 22.45
C PHE A 292 11.61 -9.58 22.11
N PHE A 293 11.42 -8.56 21.27
CA PHE A 293 12.49 -7.63 20.94
C PHE A 293 11.96 -6.22 20.67
N LYS A 294 12.59 -5.22 21.31
CA LYS A 294 12.30 -3.81 21.07
C LYS A 294 13.00 -3.35 19.79
N SER A 295 12.23 -2.86 18.83
CA SER A 295 12.74 -2.25 17.60
C SER A 295 12.59 -0.73 17.64
N ASP A 296 13.33 -0.06 16.77
CA ASP A 296 13.03 1.33 16.41
C ASP A 296 11.63 1.42 15.79
N PRO A 297 10.92 2.55 15.98
CA PRO A 297 9.67 2.82 15.30
C PRO A 297 9.77 2.63 13.79
N ARG A 298 8.71 2.08 13.17
CA ARG A 298 8.58 1.83 11.72
C ARG A 298 9.43 0.69 11.18
N PHE A 299 10.33 0.10 11.96
CA PHE A 299 11.08 -1.10 11.57
C PHE A 299 10.39 -2.39 12.02
N ALA A 300 9.50 -2.33 13.02
CA ALA A 300 8.96 -3.50 13.68
C ALA A 300 8.29 -4.49 12.72
N SER A 301 7.45 -4.01 11.79
CA SER A 301 6.74 -4.88 10.84
C SER A 301 7.72 -5.61 9.90
N LYS A 302 8.61 -4.87 9.22
CA LYS A 302 9.58 -5.47 8.28
C LYS A 302 10.55 -6.41 8.99
N LEU A 303 11.05 -6.01 10.16
CA LEU A 303 11.94 -6.84 10.97
C LEU A 303 11.24 -8.12 11.42
N SER A 304 9.99 -8.04 11.90
CA SER A 304 9.22 -9.23 12.30
C SER A 304 8.99 -10.21 11.15
N ASN A 305 8.75 -9.71 9.92
CA ASN A 305 8.60 -10.55 8.74
C ASN A 305 9.90 -11.29 8.39
N ILE A 306 11.04 -10.59 8.41
CA ILE A 306 12.36 -11.19 8.15
C ILE A 306 12.67 -12.26 9.20
N LEU A 307 12.59 -11.90 10.48
CA LEU A 307 12.93 -12.81 11.58
C LEU A 307 11.99 -14.02 11.64
N SER A 308 10.70 -13.85 11.38
CA SER A 308 9.76 -14.99 11.38
C SER A 308 9.97 -15.95 10.20
N THR A 309 10.60 -15.50 9.12
CA THR A 309 11.02 -16.37 8.01
C THR A 309 12.27 -17.18 8.37
N GLU A 310 13.18 -16.58 9.16
CA GLU A 310 14.41 -17.21 9.65
C GLU A 310 14.13 -18.17 10.82
N HIS A 311 13.13 -17.85 11.64
CA HIS A 311 12.72 -18.62 12.83
C HIS A 311 11.27 -19.13 12.68
N LYS A 312 11.01 -19.94 11.66
CA LYS A 312 9.63 -20.35 11.26
C LYS A 312 8.81 -21.01 12.36
N GLU A 313 9.48 -21.73 13.26
CA GLU A 313 8.88 -22.50 14.34
C GLU A 313 8.69 -21.68 15.64
N SER A 314 9.20 -20.45 15.66
CA SER A 314 9.12 -19.56 16.81
C SER A 314 8.06 -18.49 16.59
N THR A 315 7.41 -18.11 17.68
CA THR A 315 6.59 -16.91 17.71
C THR A 315 7.50 -15.70 17.93
N ILE A 316 7.49 -14.75 17.01
CA ILE A 316 8.29 -13.52 17.09
C ILE A 316 7.38 -12.34 17.44
N ILE A 317 7.69 -11.62 18.52
CA ILE A 317 7.02 -10.37 18.89
C ILE A 317 8.03 -9.24 18.87
N ILE A 318 7.92 -8.39 17.85
CA ILE A 318 8.70 -7.15 17.77
C ILE A 318 7.84 -6.00 18.23
N TYR A 319 8.32 -5.20 19.18
CA TYR A 319 7.56 -4.10 19.74
C TYR A 319 8.28 -2.76 19.61
N GLU A 320 7.49 -1.69 19.50
CA GLU A 320 7.92 -0.31 19.40
C GLU A 320 6.96 0.60 20.16
N GLN A 321 7.39 1.83 20.47
CA GLN A 321 6.56 2.81 21.17
C GLN A 321 6.64 4.17 20.44
N PRO A 322 5.89 4.34 19.34
CA PRO A 322 5.90 5.59 18.55
C PRO A 322 5.10 6.75 19.20
N GLY A 323 4.59 6.58 20.43
CA GLY A 323 3.78 7.56 21.16
C GLY A 323 3.30 6.98 22.49
N ASP A 324 2.04 7.24 22.83
CA ASP A 324 1.44 6.80 24.12
C ASP A 324 1.09 5.31 24.18
N LEU A 325 1.16 4.61 23.05
CA LEU A 325 0.85 3.18 22.97
C LEU A 325 2.10 2.39 22.55
N MET A 326 2.30 1.26 23.21
CA MET A 326 3.14 0.18 22.74
C MET A 326 2.46 -0.47 21.53
N LYS A 327 3.17 -0.69 20.43
CA LYS A 327 2.70 -1.44 19.26
C LYS A 327 3.54 -2.70 19.11
N CYS A 328 2.90 -3.84 18.95
CA CYS A 328 3.53 -5.14 18.76
C CYS A 328 3.18 -5.70 17.38
N SER A 329 4.20 -6.17 16.66
CA SER A 329 4.09 -6.99 15.46
C SER A 329 4.36 -8.45 15.84
N ILE A 330 3.32 -9.28 15.78
CA ILE A 330 3.35 -10.69 16.15
C ILE A 330 3.40 -11.53 14.88
N ARG A 331 4.34 -12.47 14.77
CA ARG A 331 4.51 -13.33 13.59
C ARG A 331 4.82 -14.78 13.94
N ARG A 332 4.29 -15.72 13.14
CA ARG A 332 4.68 -17.13 13.14
C ARG A 332 4.37 -17.78 11.79
N GLN A 333 5.41 -18.12 11.02
CA GLN A 333 5.27 -18.51 9.61
C GLN A 333 4.99 -20.00 9.37
N ASP A 334 5.05 -20.86 10.40
CA ASP A 334 4.64 -22.27 10.28
C ASP A 334 3.12 -22.49 10.36
N PHE A 335 2.36 -21.44 10.70
CA PHE A 335 0.90 -21.41 10.92
C PHE A 335 0.40 -22.29 12.08
N LYS A 336 1.30 -22.79 12.94
CA LYS A 336 0.93 -23.66 14.08
C LYS A 336 0.33 -22.90 15.26
N VAL A 337 0.50 -21.59 15.32
CA VAL A 337 -0.15 -20.69 16.29
C VAL A 337 -0.98 -19.67 15.53
N ASN A 338 -2.22 -19.48 16.00
CA ASN A 338 -3.08 -18.42 15.50
C ASN A 338 -2.69 -17.08 16.16
N CYS A 339 -1.88 -16.27 15.47
CA CYS A 339 -1.41 -14.98 15.97
C CYS A 339 -2.54 -14.00 16.30
N ASN A 340 -3.68 -14.05 15.59
CA ASN A 340 -4.84 -13.21 15.92
C ASN A 340 -5.42 -13.55 17.30
N LEU A 341 -5.59 -14.84 17.60
CA LEU A 341 -6.04 -15.27 18.93
C LEU A 341 -4.99 -14.94 20.00
N LEU A 342 -3.71 -15.13 19.69
CA LEU A 342 -2.61 -14.78 20.59
C LEU A 342 -2.60 -13.28 20.92
N ALA A 343 -2.76 -12.41 19.91
CA ALA A 343 -2.83 -10.96 20.09
C ALA A 343 -4.00 -10.58 21.00
N LYS A 344 -5.20 -11.13 20.71
CA LYS A 344 -6.41 -10.89 21.51
C LYS A 344 -6.24 -11.37 22.95
N ALA A 345 -5.67 -12.56 23.15
CA ALA A 345 -5.38 -13.10 24.47
C ALA A 345 -4.38 -12.24 25.25
N GLY A 346 -3.34 -11.75 24.56
CA GLY A 346 -2.31 -10.89 25.16
C GLY A 346 -2.81 -9.52 25.61
N ILE A 347 -3.95 -9.06 25.08
CA ILE A 347 -4.55 -7.77 25.46
C ILE A 347 -5.79 -7.89 26.33
N VAL A 348 -6.14 -9.10 26.77
CA VAL A 348 -7.32 -9.32 27.61
C VAL A 348 -7.21 -8.48 28.87
N SER A 349 -8.28 -7.73 29.17
CA SER A 349 -8.39 -6.87 30.35
C SER A 349 -7.35 -5.73 30.41
N ILE A 350 -6.71 -5.39 29.28
CA ILE A 350 -5.90 -4.17 29.18
C ILE A 350 -6.79 -3.03 28.65
N PRO A 351 -7.00 -1.94 29.41
CA PRO A 351 -7.86 -0.84 28.97
C PRO A 351 -7.27 -0.17 27.72
N ASN A 352 -8.15 0.26 26.82
CA ASN A 352 -7.81 0.91 25.55
C ASN A 352 -6.92 0.07 24.61
N ALA A 353 -6.77 -1.23 24.87
CA ALA A 353 -6.00 -2.10 24.00
C ALA A 353 -6.80 -2.53 22.77
N LYS A 354 -6.09 -2.71 21.66
CA LYS A 354 -6.64 -3.20 20.39
C LYS A 354 -5.70 -4.24 19.81
N GLY A 355 -6.26 -5.28 19.19
CA GLY A 355 -5.46 -6.35 18.61
C GLY A 355 -6.25 -7.16 17.61
N GLY A 356 -5.57 -7.64 16.59
CA GLY A 356 -6.19 -8.35 15.49
C GLY A 356 -5.19 -8.77 14.42
N GLY A 357 -5.67 -9.53 13.44
CA GLY A 357 -4.90 -9.95 12.28
C GLY A 357 -5.33 -11.31 11.77
N HIS A 358 -4.38 -12.03 11.19
CA HIS A 358 -4.55 -13.35 10.61
C HIS A 358 -3.77 -14.43 11.38
N ILE A 359 -3.88 -15.67 10.94
CA ILE A 359 -3.18 -16.81 11.56
C ILE A 359 -1.66 -16.58 11.64
N PRO A 360 -0.94 -16.22 10.57
CA PRO A 360 0.53 -16.09 10.63
C PRO A 360 1.02 -14.74 11.18
N ALA A 361 0.14 -13.75 11.27
CA ALA A 361 0.52 -12.37 11.54
C ALA A 361 -0.60 -11.59 12.24
N ALA A 362 -0.28 -10.94 13.34
CA ALA A 362 -1.20 -10.06 14.04
C ALA A 362 -0.48 -8.80 14.57
N GLY A 363 -1.28 -7.81 14.94
CA GLY A 363 -0.85 -6.62 15.65
C GLY A 363 -1.54 -6.51 17.00
N ALA A 364 -0.87 -5.90 17.96
CA ALA A 364 -1.47 -5.46 19.22
C ALA A 364 -1.00 -4.04 19.55
N ALA A 365 -1.87 -3.23 20.13
CA ALA A 365 -1.55 -1.90 20.64
C ALA A 365 -2.17 -1.70 22.03
N PHE A 366 -1.40 -1.22 22.99
CA PHE A 366 -1.83 -1.06 24.38
C PHE A 366 -0.95 -0.06 25.16
N PRO A 367 -1.39 0.48 26.31
CA PRO A 367 -0.58 1.39 27.11
C PRO A 367 0.70 0.73 27.67
N PRO A 368 1.87 1.38 27.61
CA PRO A 368 3.18 0.79 27.93
C PRO A 368 3.30 0.14 29.32
N GLU A 369 2.58 0.66 30.32
CA GLU A 369 2.58 0.15 31.68
C GLU A 369 2.05 -1.28 31.81
N TYR A 370 1.29 -1.77 30.81
CA TYR A 370 0.78 -3.14 30.77
C TYR A 370 1.69 -4.12 30.00
N PHE A 371 2.90 -3.72 29.61
CA PHE A 371 3.78 -4.58 28.80
C PHE A 371 4.12 -5.92 29.49
N GLU A 372 4.43 -5.91 30.78
CA GLU A 372 4.70 -7.16 31.51
C GLU A 372 3.45 -8.05 31.63
N GLN A 373 2.26 -7.44 31.76
CA GLN A 373 1.00 -8.19 31.72
C GLN A 373 0.79 -8.83 30.34
N PHE A 374 1.04 -8.09 29.26
CA PHE A 374 0.95 -8.61 27.88
C PHE A 374 1.89 -9.81 27.69
N LYS A 375 3.18 -9.68 28.06
CA LYS A 375 4.16 -10.79 27.95
C LYS A 375 3.68 -12.05 28.67
N ARG A 376 3.20 -11.90 29.91
CA ARG A 376 2.67 -12.99 30.72
C ARG A 376 1.47 -13.66 30.06
N GLN A 377 0.50 -12.89 29.57
CA GLN A 377 -0.71 -13.41 28.93
C GLN A 377 -0.41 -14.17 27.64
N VAL A 378 0.49 -13.64 26.80
CA VAL A 378 0.96 -14.30 25.58
C VAL A 378 1.62 -15.64 25.90
N ARG A 379 2.53 -15.69 26.89
CA ARG A 379 3.20 -16.93 27.30
C ARG A 379 2.21 -17.96 27.82
N ILE A 380 1.28 -17.58 28.71
CA ILE A 380 0.22 -18.46 29.22
C ILE A 380 -0.62 -19.03 28.08
N PHE A 381 -0.99 -18.20 27.11
CA PHE A 381 -1.75 -18.67 25.94
C PHE A 381 -0.99 -19.76 25.18
N LEU A 382 0.31 -19.56 24.92
CA LEU A 382 1.13 -20.54 24.20
C LEU A 382 1.35 -21.84 24.99
N LEU A 383 1.49 -21.76 26.32
CA LEU A 383 1.57 -22.95 27.18
C LEU A 383 0.29 -23.80 27.11
N ASN A 384 -0.87 -23.14 27.09
CA ASN A 384 -2.17 -23.82 27.02
C ASN A 384 -2.58 -24.22 25.60
N ASN A 385 -1.92 -23.66 24.58
CA ASN A 385 -2.19 -23.91 23.17
C ASN A 385 -0.86 -24.18 22.46
N PRO A 386 -0.16 -25.28 22.80
CA PRO A 386 1.11 -25.60 22.20
C PRO A 386 0.95 -25.72 20.68
N PRO A 387 1.99 -25.38 19.89
CA PRO A 387 1.95 -25.46 18.44
C PRO A 387 1.49 -26.86 18.01
N LYS A 388 0.32 -26.95 17.38
CA LYS A 388 -0.19 -28.24 16.91
C LYS A 388 0.71 -28.74 15.79
N GLU A 389 1.09 -30.02 15.81
CA GLU A 389 1.61 -30.65 14.61
C GLU A 389 0.57 -30.47 13.50
N ARG A 390 1.02 -30.17 12.27
CA ARG A 390 0.08 -30.03 11.16
C ARG A 390 -0.68 -31.36 11.07
N LEU A 391 -2.00 -31.31 11.27
CA LEU A 391 -2.87 -32.35 10.73
C LEU A 391 -2.58 -32.35 9.22
N GLY A 392 -1.96 -33.44 8.77
CA GLY A 392 -1.44 -33.61 7.42
C GLY A 392 -2.51 -33.43 6.35
#